data_AF-A0A5C6NW26-F1
#
_entry.id   AF-A0A5C6NW26-F1
#
_cell.length_a   1.000
_cell.length_b   1.000
_cell.length_c   1.000
_cell.angle_alpha   90.00
_cell.angle_beta   90.00
_cell.angle_gamma   90.00
#
_symmetry.space_group_name_H-M   'P 1'
#
loop_
_entity.id
_entity.type
_entity.pdbx_description
1 polymer ?
#
loop_
_entity_poly.entity_id
_entity_poly.type
_entity_poly.pdbx_seq_one_letter_code
_entity_poly.pdbx_strand_id
1 'polypeptide(L)'
;MAGFVCMRRLVRINSNRVLFLNVHKCKREIRTFFANSVNYKEAEGDNSNLSPELTSRLTLLSRRRRSLSPLERISGLLPQDALSPEVMQLRDLNETETTAETELLETRLIQEDCGPSEDDLDTLEDPETPGVHSHVTFEEEESCPSVPGERLLGFGELLVAEYSKKRRVEFKKLFQLQSGARLMGNWGFIQHNDIVGKRAGQFLKTGRGVSILVRRASLEDYVLLMRRGPAIAYPKDAATMLMMMDVTEGDCVLESGSGSGAMSLFLSRAVGSKGCVISVEIREDHHKRAVLNYNGWRRAWSVRRGEEWPDNVQFHNADLCTASPLLSGQGFHAAALDLIHPHLALPALTPHLHPGAVCAIYLANSITQVTDLLEGLRCLELPLLCERIIEVPVRDWTVAPALQKDGSYCIRKPPVLPGDEQAEAAVVTSNQERTTGSRPDFGSVPYIARPHPEQMSHTAFLVKLRKCVL
;
A
#
# COMPACT_ATOMS: atom_id res chain seq x y z
N MET A 1 -2.46 60.18 -26.17
CA MET A 1 -2.64 60.53 -24.75
C MET A 1 -4.00 60.01 -24.30
N ALA A 2 -3.97 59.30 -23.17
CA ALA A 2 -5.02 59.06 -22.18
C ALA A 2 -6.49 58.79 -22.60
N GLY A 3 -6.97 57.62 -22.16
CA GLY A 3 -8.32 57.42 -21.67
C GLY A 3 -8.84 56.01 -21.92
N PHE A 4 -8.91 55.16 -20.90
CA PHE A 4 -10.16 54.54 -20.40
C PHE A 4 -9.86 53.48 -19.30
N VAL A 5 -10.29 53.84 -18.08
CA VAL A 5 -11.01 53.02 -17.07
C VAL A 5 -10.37 51.74 -16.51
N CYS A 6 -10.05 51.78 -15.21
CA CYS A 6 -10.02 50.59 -14.35
C CYS A 6 -10.81 50.88 -13.05
N MET A 7 -11.92 50.15 -12.85
CA MET A 7 -12.70 50.14 -11.62
C MET A 7 -11.93 49.44 -10.49
N ARG A 8 -11.72 50.14 -9.37
CA ARG A 8 -11.36 49.51 -8.09
C ARG A 8 -12.63 49.13 -7.33
N ARG A 9 -12.85 47.83 -7.16
CA ARG A 9 -13.85 47.29 -6.23
C ARG A 9 -13.18 47.11 -4.86
N LEU A 10 -13.59 47.92 -3.88
CA LEU A 10 -13.29 47.70 -2.47
C LEU A 10 -13.97 46.40 -2.01
N VAL A 11 -13.20 45.47 -1.45
CA VAL A 11 -13.74 44.43 -0.58
C VAL A 11 -13.05 44.56 0.77
N ARG A 12 -13.85 44.96 1.76
CA ARG A 12 -13.54 44.94 3.20
C ARG A 12 -13.16 43.52 3.61
N ILE A 13 -11.94 43.33 4.08
CA ILE A 13 -11.58 42.14 4.86
C ILE A 13 -11.65 42.53 6.33
N ASN A 14 -12.48 41.77 7.05
CA ASN A 14 -12.85 41.95 8.44
C ASN A 14 -11.66 41.60 9.34
N SER A 15 -11.18 42.55 10.13
CA SER A 15 -10.16 42.35 11.16
C SER A 15 -10.79 41.58 12.33
N ASN A 16 -10.50 40.27 12.42
CA ASN A 16 -10.84 39.52 13.62
C ASN A 16 -9.78 39.73 14.70
N ARG A 17 -10.28 40.39 15.75
CA ARG A 17 -9.73 40.72 17.06
C ARG A 17 -8.73 39.70 17.62
N VAL A 18 -7.57 40.24 17.97
CA VAL A 18 -6.66 39.73 19.00
C VAL A 18 -7.43 39.62 20.32
N LEU A 19 -7.56 38.40 20.85
CA LEU A 19 -8.03 38.15 22.21
C LEU A 19 -6.80 37.98 23.10
N PHE A 20 -6.47 39.03 23.84
CA PHE A 20 -5.52 38.96 24.96
C PHE A 20 -6.15 38.12 26.08
N LEU A 21 -5.52 36.99 26.38
CA LEU A 21 -5.82 36.17 27.55
C LEU A 21 -5.00 36.69 28.74
N ASN A 22 -5.66 37.40 29.65
CA ASN A 22 -5.16 37.59 31.01
C ASN A 22 -5.60 36.37 31.84
N VAL A 23 -4.66 35.50 32.21
CA VAL A 23 -4.91 34.38 33.12
C VAL A 23 -4.30 34.68 34.48
N HIS A 24 -5.16 34.80 35.49
CA HIS A 24 -4.79 34.89 36.90
C HIS A 24 -4.16 33.59 37.40
N LYS A 25 -3.12 33.75 38.24
CA LYS A 25 -2.52 32.69 39.06
C LYS A 25 -3.59 31.94 39.84
N CYS A 26 -3.71 30.63 39.64
CA CYS A 26 -4.40 29.74 40.55
C CYS A 26 -3.47 28.57 40.95
N LYS A 27 -3.10 28.54 42.23
CA LYS A 27 -2.42 27.40 42.89
C LYS A 27 -3.48 26.38 43.31
N ARG A 28 -3.26 25.09 43.05
CA ARG A 28 -3.66 23.90 43.85
C ARG A 28 -3.26 22.63 43.07
N GLU A 29 -2.28 21.89 43.57
CA GLU A 29 -2.36 20.74 44.51
C GLU A 29 -2.27 19.41 43.76
N ILE A 30 -1.13 18.75 43.94
CA ILE A 30 -0.72 17.49 43.34
C ILE A 30 -1.41 16.36 44.10
N ARG A 31 -2.11 15.46 43.40
CA ARG A 31 -2.49 14.15 43.91
C ARG A 31 -1.81 13.07 43.08
N THR A 32 -0.80 12.46 43.69
CA THR A 32 -0.11 11.24 43.26
C THR A 32 -1.02 10.02 43.46
N PHE A 33 -1.13 9.16 42.45
CA PHE A 33 -1.58 7.78 42.61
C PHE A 33 -0.45 6.83 42.20
N PHE A 34 0.05 6.09 43.18
CA PHE A 34 0.99 4.99 43.05
C PHE A 34 0.24 3.73 42.56
N ALA A 35 0.82 3.00 41.61
CA ALA A 35 0.42 1.64 41.27
C ALA A 35 1.58 0.69 41.55
N ASN A 36 1.27 -0.38 42.29
CA ASN A 36 2.21 -1.31 42.91
C ASN A 36 2.88 -2.26 41.91
N SER A 37 4.13 -2.61 42.26
CA SER A 37 4.98 -3.62 41.64
C SER A 37 4.50 -5.04 41.96
N VAL A 38 4.69 -5.99 41.03
CA VAL A 38 4.56 -7.43 41.30
C VAL A 38 5.93 -8.09 41.12
N ASN A 39 6.37 -8.76 42.19
CA ASN A 39 7.67 -9.43 42.35
C ASN A 39 7.72 -10.81 41.70
N TYR A 40 8.89 -11.13 41.14
CA TYR A 40 9.38 -12.47 40.83
C TYR A 40 9.70 -13.26 42.10
N LYS A 41 9.43 -14.58 42.10
CA LYS A 41 10.11 -15.56 42.96
C LYS A 41 10.29 -16.89 42.23
N GLU A 42 11.53 -17.37 42.23
CA GLU A 42 11.97 -18.74 41.93
C GLU A 42 11.84 -19.64 43.18
N ALA A 43 11.65 -20.95 42.99
CA ALA A 43 12.26 -22.02 43.79
C ALA A 43 11.94 -23.44 43.20
N GLU A 44 12.96 -24.29 43.18
CA GLU A 44 13.00 -25.72 42.82
C GLU A 44 12.43 -26.68 43.89
N GLY A 45 12.14 -27.94 43.52
CA GLY A 45 12.14 -29.10 44.45
C GLY A 45 11.02 -30.15 44.25
N ASP A 46 11.41 -31.42 44.19
CA ASP A 46 10.69 -32.60 43.65
C ASP A 46 9.56 -33.28 44.48
N ASN A 47 8.74 -34.03 43.70
CA ASN A 47 8.14 -35.37 43.92
C ASN A 47 6.74 -35.63 44.51
N SER A 48 5.97 -36.37 43.69
CA SER A 48 4.93 -37.40 43.95
C SER A 48 3.49 -36.99 44.34
N ASN A 49 2.55 -37.07 43.38
CA ASN A 49 1.45 -38.06 43.33
C ASN A 49 0.38 -37.69 42.27
N LEU A 50 -0.14 -38.74 41.63
CA LEU A 50 -1.05 -38.76 40.47
C LEU A 50 -2.46 -38.18 40.71
N SER A 51 -3.01 -37.47 39.71
CA SER A 51 -4.44 -37.51 39.34
C SER A 51 -4.67 -37.01 37.89
N PRO A 52 -5.70 -37.47 37.16
CA PRO A 52 -5.78 -37.37 35.70
C PRO A 52 -6.68 -36.21 35.25
N GLU A 53 -6.14 -35.01 35.07
CA GLU A 53 -6.87 -33.90 34.43
C GLU A 53 -5.94 -33.07 33.52
N LEU A 54 -5.29 -33.73 32.56
CA LEU A 54 -4.51 -33.05 31.52
C LEU A 54 -4.71 -33.71 30.15
N THR A 55 -5.97 -33.94 29.79
CA THR A 55 -6.35 -34.41 28.44
C THR A 55 -7.67 -33.84 27.91
N SER A 56 -8.08 -32.64 28.37
CA SER A 56 -9.30 -31.96 27.86
C SER A 56 -9.05 -30.60 27.19
N ARG A 57 -7.80 -30.13 27.11
CA ARG A 57 -7.47 -28.80 26.53
C ARG A 57 -6.81 -28.80 25.16
N LEU A 58 -6.59 -29.97 24.54
CA LEU A 58 -6.00 -30.08 23.20
C LEU A 58 -6.96 -30.66 22.14
N THR A 59 -8.24 -30.88 22.46
CA THR A 59 -9.27 -31.41 21.53
C THR A 59 -10.37 -30.38 21.17
N LEU A 60 -10.12 -29.08 21.38
CA LEU A 60 -11.09 -28.00 21.12
C LEU A 60 -10.77 -27.10 19.90
N LEU A 61 -9.82 -27.48 19.05
CA LEU A 61 -9.38 -26.65 17.89
C LEU A 61 -9.70 -27.23 16.50
N SER A 62 -10.65 -28.16 16.37
CA SER A 62 -11.04 -28.72 15.06
C SER A 62 -12.55 -28.84 14.81
N ARG A 63 -13.40 -28.06 15.50
CA ARG A 63 -14.82 -27.97 15.14
C ARG A 63 -15.08 -26.78 14.21
N ARG A 64 -15.24 -27.04 12.90
CA ARG A 64 -15.78 -26.06 11.94
C ARG A 64 -17.19 -25.65 12.38
N ARG A 65 -17.32 -24.54 13.11
CA ARG A 65 -18.64 -23.98 13.47
C ARG A 65 -19.20 -23.20 12.29
N ARG A 66 -20.46 -23.48 11.92
CA ARG A 66 -21.27 -22.68 11.00
C ARG A 66 -21.28 -21.21 11.45
N SER A 67 -21.14 -20.26 10.52
CA SER A 67 -21.19 -18.84 10.85
C SER A 67 -22.59 -18.45 11.29
N LEU A 68 -22.73 -17.96 12.52
CA LEU A 68 -24.01 -17.53 13.09
C LEU A 68 -24.59 -16.33 12.33
N SER A 69 -25.89 -16.37 12.09
CA SER A 69 -26.67 -15.27 11.52
C SER A 69 -26.60 -14.02 12.41
N PRO A 70 -26.87 -12.81 11.88
CA PRO A 70 -26.87 -11.59 12.67
C PRO A 70 -27.80 -11.65 13.89
N LEU A 71 -28.95 -12.32 13.78
CA LEU A 71 -29.89 -12.51 14.88
C LEU A 71 -29.37 -13.47 15.95
N GLU A 72 -28.71 -14.56 15.57
CA GLU A 72 -28.11 -15.52 16.50
C GLU A 72 -26.96 -14.89 17.31
N ARG A 73 -26.17 -14.02 16.67
CA ARG A 73 -25.12 -13.25 17.35
C ARG A 73 -25.68 -12.28 18.39
N ILE A 74 -26.78 -11.60 18.08
CA ILE A 74 -27.41 -10.65 19.01
C ILE A 74 -28.09 -11.41 20.15
N SER A 75 -28.77 -12.52 19.85
CA SER A 75 -29.40 -13.38 20.84
C SER A 75 -28.38 -13.85 21.88
N GLY A 76 -27.20 -14.34 21.46
CA GLY A 76 -26.15 -14.83 22.36
C GLY A 76 -25.53 -13.78 23.29
N LEU A 77 -25.80 -12.49 23.06
CA LEU A 77 -25.30 -11.37 23.88
C LEU A 77 -26.30 -10.90 24.93
N LEU A 78 -27.55 -11.39 24.91
CA LEU A 78 -28.59 -11.02 25.86
C LEU A 78 -28.66 -12.02 27.03
N PRO A 79 -28.75 -11.54 28.29
CA PRO A 79 -28.94 -12.40 29.46
C PRO A 79 -30.27 -13.15 29.38
N GLN A 80 -30.33 -14.38 29.92
CA GLN A 80 -31.48 -15.29 29.78
C GLN A 80 -32.80 -14.66 30.27
N ASP A 81 -32.72 -13.80 31.28
CA ASP A 81 -33.86 -13.11 31.90
C ASP A 81 -34.51 -12.05 31.02
N ALA A 82 -33.89 -11.69 29.87
CA ALA A 82 -34.37 -10.68 28.93
C ALA A 82 -35.04 -11.28 27.68
N LEU A 83 -35.16 -12.61 27.57
CA LEU A 83 -35.70 -13.31 26.40
C LEU A 83 -37.15 -13.76 26.63
N SER A 84 -37.99 -13.69 25.59
CA SER A 84 -39.35 -14.21 25.66
C SER A 84 -39.36 -15.75 25.68
N PRO A 85 -40.37 -16.40 26.29
CA PRO A 85 -40.43 -17.86 26.40
C PRO A 85 -40.44 -18.60 25.05
N GLU A 86 -40.94 -17.96 23.98
CA GLU A 86 -40.89 -18.49 22.61
C GLU A 86 -39.46 -18.57 22.05
N VAL A 87 -38.60 -17.60 22.40
CA VAL A 87 -37.20 -17.55 21.96
C VAL A 87 -36.33 -18.54 22.75
N MET A 88 -36.69 -18.83 24.01
CA MET A 88 -36.06 -19.89 24.79
C MET A 88 -36.32 -21.28 24.18
N GLN A 89 -37.56 -21.58 23.80
CA GLN A 89 -37.90 -22.87 23.18
C GLN A 89 -37.14 -23.12 21.86
N LEU A 90 -36.91 -22.06 21.06
CA LEU A 90 -36.13 -22.16 19.82
C LEU A 90 -34.63 -22.42 20.06
N ARG A 91 -34.07 -22.03 21.22
CA ARG A 91 -32.69 -22.39 21.58
C ARG A 91 -32.56 -23.86 21.92
N ASP A 92 -33.49 -24.37 22.74
CA ASP A 92 -33.46 -25.77 23.20
C ASP A 92 -33.67 -26.76 22.04
N LEU A 93 -34.49 -26.38 21.04
CA LEU A 93 -34.68 -27.14 19.80
C LEU A 93 -33.41 -27.19 18.93
N ASN A 94 -32.68 -26.07 18.81
CA ASN A 94 -31.44 -26.04 18.04
C ASN A 94 -30.31 -26.84 18.71
N GLU A 95 -30.23 -26.84 20.04
CA GLU A 95 -29.22 -27.62 20.77
C GLU A 95 -29.45 -29.13 20.63
N THR A 96 -30.70 -29.57 20.58
CA THR A 96 -31.08 -30.99 20.39
C THR A 96 -30.90 -31.50 18.96
N GLU A 97 -31.12 -30.66 17.93
CA GLU A 97 -30.81 -31.02 16.53
C GLU A 97 -29.29 -31.19 16.31
N THR A 98 -28.48 -30.35 16.96
CA THR A 98 -27.02 -30.38 16.80
C THR A 98 -26.39 -31.64 17.42
N THR A 99 -26.95 -32.16 18.52
CA THR A 99 -26.50 -33.42 19.15
C THR A 99 -26.90 -34.65 18.32
N ALA A 100 -28.11 -34.66 17.76
CA ALA A 100 -28.60 -35.76 16.92
C ALA A 100 -27.81 -35.93 15.61
N GLU A 101 -27.39 -34.84 14.97
CA GLU A 101 -26.54 -34.89 13.77
C GLU A 101 -25.12 -35.37 14.07
N THR A 102 -24.62 -35.15 15.29
CA THR A 102 -23.25 -35.52 15.68
C THR A 102 -23.14 -37.02 16.01
N GLU A 103 -24.15 -37.61 16.64
CA GLU A 103 -24.18 -39.06 16.94
C GLU A 103 -24.32 -39.93 15.66
N LEU A 104 -25.02 -39.42 14.64
CA LEU A 104 -25.21 -40.07 13.34
C LEU A 104 -23.94 -40.08 12.47
N LEU A 105 -23.01 -39.15 12.70
CA LEU A 105 -21.72 -39.08 11.99
C LEU A 105 -20.66 -40.00 12.60
N GLU A 106 -20.68 -40.22 13.92
CA GLU A 106 -19.73 -41.11 14.60
C GLU A 106 -19.99 -42.59 14.30
N THR A 107 -21.24 -43.00 14.04
CA THR A 107 -21.56 -44.39 13.70
C THR A 107 -21.15 -44.80 12.29
N ARG A 108 -20.89 -43.84 11.38
CA ARG A 108 -20.53 -44.12 9.98
C ARG A 108 -19.02 -44.26 9.72
N LEU A 109 -18.16 -44.05 10.72
CA LEU A 109 -16.70 -44.02 10.56
C LEU A 109 -15.97 -45.25 11.15
N ILE A 110 -16.68 -46.31 11.54
CA ILE A 110 -16.09 -47.50 12.19
C ILE A 110 -16.08 -48.76 11.28
N GLN A 111 -16.57 -48.67 10.05
CA GLN A 111 -16.48 -49.77 9.07
C GLN A 111 -15.79 -49.28 7.80
N GLU A 112 -14.53 -49.67 7.66
CA GLU A 112 -13.71 -49.86 6.44
C GLU A 112 -12.28 -49.35 6.65
N ASP A 113 -11.41 -50.22 7.16
CA ASP A 113 -9.95 -50.08 7.02
C ASP A 113 -9.34 -51.47 6.85
N CYS A 114 -8.93 -51.80 5.62
CA CYS A 114 -8.02 -52.90 5.24
C CYS A 114 -7.64 -52.72 3.75
N GLY A 115 -6.39 -52.36 3.45
CA GLY A 115 -5.79 -52.38 2.09
C GLY A 115 -5.55 -53.83 1.57
N PRO A 116 -5.03 -54.05 0.33
CA PRO A 116 -3.71 -53.55 -0.10
C PRO A 116 -3.45 -53.28 -1.63
N SER A 117 -2.26 -52.71 -1.90
CA SER A 117 -1.29 -52.92 -3.02
C SER A 117 -1.57 -52.66 -4.51
N GLU A 118 -0.59 -51.96 -5.11
CA GLU A 118 0.04 -51.98 -6.47
C GLU A 118 -0.77 -51.74 -7.77
N ASP A 119 -0.10 -50.97 -8.64
CA ASP A 119 -0.26 -50.78 -10.10
C ASP A 119 -1.67 -50.62 -10.67
N ASP A 120 -1.98 -49.42 -11.19
CA ASP A 120 -2.20 -49.30 -12.63
C ASP A 120 -2.35 -47.85 -13.12
N LEU A 121 -1.86 -47.71 -14.35
CA LEU A 121 -1.98 -46.61 -15.29
C LEU A 121 -3.45 -46.27 -15.53
N ASP A 122 -3.88 -45.02 -15.40
CA ASP A 122 -4.98 -44.56 -16.23
C ASP A 122 -5.09 -43.06 -16.50
N THR A 123 -5.53 -42.83 -17.72
CA THR A 123 -5.57 -41.58 -18.47
C THR A 123 -6.86 -40.85 -18.12
N LEU A 124 -6.77 -39.59 -17.68
CA LEU A 124 -7.95 -38.74 -17.55
C LEU A 124 -7.75 -37.46 -18.38
N GLU A 125 -8.34 -37.48 -19.56
CA GLU A 125 -8.70 -36.32 -20.34
C GLU A 125 -9.66 -35.43 -19.53
N ASP A 126 -9.27 -34.19 -19.28
CA ASP A 126 -10.17 -33.16 -18.75
C ASP A 126 -10.74 -32.32 -19.92
N PRO A 127 -12.00 -31.89 -19.82
CA PRO A 127 -12.74 -31.31 -20.94
C PRO A 127 -12.28 -29.88 -21.24
N GLU A 128 -12.02 -29.63 -22.52
CA GLU A 128 -11.78 -28.29 -23.06
C GLU A 128 -12.95 -27.35 -22.69
N THR A 129 -12.65 -26.35 -21.86
CA THR A 129 -13.51 -25.18 -21.67
C THR A 129 -12.86 -24.01 -22.39
N PRO A 130 -13.57 -23.29 -23.27
CA PRO A 130 -12.98 -22.19 -24.01
C PRO A 130 -12.80 -20.99 -23.06
N GLY A 131 -11.60 -20.87 -22.50
CA GLY A 131 -11.18 -19.69 -21.77
C GLY A 131 -11.03 -18.53 -22.74
N VAL A 132 -11.94 -17.56 -22.68
CA VAL A 132 -11.75 -16.22 -23.25
C VAL A 132 -10.68 -15.51 -22.42
N HIS A 133 -9.43 -15.93 -22.63
CA HIS A 133 -8.29 -15.06 -22.46
C HIS A 133 -8.50 -13.93 -23.47
N SER A 134 -8.43 -12.68 -23.02
CA SER A 134 -8.14 -11.58 -23.93
C SER A 134 -6.72 -11.79 -24.46
N HIS A 135 -6.59 -12.74 -25.37
CA HIS A 135 -5.45 -12.98 -26.22
C HIS A 135 -5.34 -11.72 -27.06
N VAL A 136 -4.41 -10.84 -26.70
CA VAL A 136 -3.80 -10.02 -27.73
C VAL A 136 -2.78 -10.94 -28.38
N THR A 137 -3.25 -11.80 -29.29
CA THR A 137 -2.40 -12.41 -30.30
C THR A 137 -1.96 -11.28 -31.21
N PHE A 138 -0.75 -10.77 -30.96
CA PHE A 138 0.01 -10.15 -32.04
C PHE A 138 0.54 -11.32 -32.85
N GLU A 139 -0.09 -11.58 -33.99
CA GLU A 139 0.55 -12.32 -35.07
C GLU A 139 1.83 -11.58 -35.47
N GLU A 140 2.82 -12.35 -35.88
CA GLU A 140 4.22 -11.95 -36.03
C GLU A 140 4.45 -10.86 -37.09
N GLU A 141 5.48 -10.05 -36.83
CA GLU A 141 6.18 -9.17 -37.77
C GLU A 141 5.45 -7.97 -38.38
N GLU A 142 4.84 -7.13 -37.55
CA GLU A 142 4.94 -5.67 -37.80
C GLU A 142 6.04 -5.11 -36.92
N SER A 143 7.20 -4.80 -37.52
CA SER A 143 8.29 -4.13 -36.83
C SER A 143 7.79 -2.76 -36.34
N CYS A 144 7.34 -2.69 -35.09
CA CYS A 144 7.04 -1.42 -34.44
C CYS A 144 8.27 -0.52 -34.63
N PRO A 145 8.15 0.65 -35.27
CA PRO A 145 9.30 1.50 -35.60
C PRO A 145 10.04 1.84 -34.31
N SER A 146 11.37 1.61 -34.29
CA SER A 146 12.18 1.96 -33.12
C SER A 146 12.15 3.47 -32.94
N VAL A 147 11.58 3.92 -31.82
CA VAL A 147 11.51 5.33 -31.48
C VAL A 147 12.94 5.82 -31.16
N PRO A 148 13.34 7.04 -31.58
CA PRO A 148 14.66 7.57 -31.24
C PRO A 148 14.96 7.47 -29.74
N GLY A 149 16.11 6.86 -29.39
CA GLY A 149 16.52 6.66 -28.00
C GLY A 149 15.99 5.38 -27.33
N GLU A 150 15.25 4.52 -28.04
CA GLU A 150 14.87 3.22 -27.51
C GLU A 150 16.11 2.33 -27.31
N ARG A 151 16.32 1.86 -26.08
CA ARG A 151 17.34 0.87 -25.74
C ARG A 151 16.69 -0.46 -25.42
N LEU A 152 17.22 -1.52 -26.01
CA LEU A 152 16.88 -2.90 -25.67
C LEU A 152 17.34 -3.23 -24.24
N LEU A 153 16.74 -4.25 -23.65
CA LEU A 153 17.07 -4.68 -22.29
C LEU A 153 18.47 -5.30 -22.25
N GLY A 154 19.35 -4.72 -21.43
CA GLY A 154 20.71 -5.21 -21.20
C GLY A 154 20.89 -5.92 -19.85
N PHE A 155 21.92 -6.77 -19.76
CA PHE A 155 22.32 -7.34 -18.47
C PHE A 155 22.72 -6.25 -17.47
N GLY A 156 22.47 -6.50 -16.19
CA GLY A 156 22.67 -5.55 -15.10
C GLY A 156 21.47 -4.63 -14.84
N GLU A 157 20.56 -4.46 -15.79
CA GLU A 157 19.35 -3.66 -15.63
C GLU A 157 18.42 -4.23 -14.56
N LEU A 158 17.70 -3.34 -13.88
CA LEU A 158 16.71 -3.70 -12.89
C LEU A 158 15.30 -3.64 -13.48
N LEU A 159 14.62 -4.78 -13.49
CA LEU A 159 13.35 -5.00 -14.17
C LEU A 159 12.25 -5.41 -13.18
N VAL A 160 11.02 -5.20 -13.60
CA VAL A 160 9.80 -5.66 -12.92
C VAL A 160 9.10 -6.64 -13.85
N ALA A 161 8.84 -7.83 -13.32
CA ALA A 161 7.95 -8.81 -13.90
C ALA A 161 6.58 -8.68 -13.23
N GLU A 162 5.53 -8.54 -14.04
CA GLU A 162 4.16 -8.34 -13.58
C GLU A 162 3.23 -9.33 -14.27
N TYR A 163 2.43 -10.03 -13.48
CA TYR A 163 1.37 -10.90 -13.97
C TYR A 163 0.06 -10.45 -13.37
N SER A 164 -0.92 -10.23 -14.25
CA SER A 164 -2.23 -9.72 -13.90
C SER A 164 -3.30 -10.67 -14.41
N LYS A 165 -4.20 -11.10 -13.52
CA LYS A 165 -5.35 -11.96 -13.84
C LYS A 165 -6.63 -11.19 -13.55
N LYS A 166 -7.59 -11.20 -14.48
CA LYS A 166 -8.87 -10.46 -14.34
C LYS A 166 -8.66 -8.99 -13.92
N ARG A 167 -7.62 -8.34 -14.47
CA ARG A 167 -7.22 -6.94 -14.19
C ARG A 167 -6.76 -6.67 -12.75
N ARG A 168 -6.44 -7.72 -12.00
CA ARG A 168 -5.76 -7.63 -10.71
C ARG A 168 -4.33 -8.07 -10.88
N VAL A 169 -3.40 -7.33 -10.28
CA VAL A 169 -2.00 -7.72 -10.23
C VAL A 169 -1.87 -8.84 -9.20
N GLU A 170 -1.65 -10.06 -9.68
CA GLU A 170 -1.48 -11.26 -8.84
C GLU A 170 -0.02 -11.43 -8.42
N PHE A 171 0.90 -10.94 -9.25
CA PHE A 171 2.32 -11.08 -9.02
C PHE A 171 3.07 -9.89 -9.58
N LYS A 172 3.95 -9.32 -8.75
CA LYS A 172 4.86 -8.26 -9.13
C LYS A 172 6.18 -8.49 -8.44
N LYS A 173 7.27 -8.63 -9.21
CA LYS A 173 8.59 -8.94 -8.68
C LYS A 173 9.66 -8.10 -9.34
N LEU A 174 10.47 -7.47 -8.50
CA LEU A 174 11.68 -6.78 -8.88
C LEU A 174 12.84 -7.78 -8.98
N PHE A 175 13.59 -7.74 -10.07
CA PHE A 175 14.76 -8.60 -10.27
C PHE A 175 15.81 -7.90 -11.13
N GLN A 176 17.07 -8.30 -10.96
CA GLN A 176 18.16 -7.84 -11.80
C GLN A 176 18.37 -8.82 -12.95
N LEU A 177 18.49 -8.30 -14.17
CA LEU A 177 18.79 -9.13 -15.33
C LEU A 177 20.26 -9.57 -15.29
N GLN A 178 20.50 -10.87 -15.35
CA GLN A 178 21.82 -11.48 -15.16
C GLN A 178 21.99 -12.66 -16.12
N SER A 179 23.18 -12.83 -16.69
CA SER A 179 23.48 -13.93 -17.62
C SER A 179 23.34 -15.28 -16.92
N GLY A 180 22.68 -16.24 -17.58
CA GLY A 180 22.47 -17.60 -17.05
C GLY A 180 21.51 -17.73 -15.88
N ALA A 181 20.95 -16.63 -15.38
CA ALA A 181 19.98 -16.65 -14.29
C ALA A 181 18.55 -16.87 -14.81
N ARG A 182 17.65 -17.22 -13.88
CA ARG A 182 16.24 -17.53 -14.16
C ARG A 182 15.31 -16.76 -13.22
N LEU A 183 14.26 -16.19 -13.78
CA LEU A 183 13.15 -15.64 -13.02
C LEU A 183 12.21 -16.78 -12.65
N MET A 184 12.15 -17.14 -11.36
CA MET A 184 11.25 -18.18 -10.84
C MET A 184 10.01 -17.58 -10.16
N GLY A 185 8.86 -18.23 -10.36
CA GLY A 185 7.62 -18.03 -9.64
C GLY A 185 6.67 -19.24 -9.76
N ASN A 186 5.51 -19.17 -9.11
CA ASN A 186 4.52 -20.25 -9.13
C ASN A 186 3.91 -20.48 -10.53
N TRP A 187 4.05 -19.49 -11.42
CA TRP A 187 3.56 -19.47 -12.80
C TRP A 187 4.54 -20.07 -13.80
N GLY A 188 5.67 -20.62 -13.34
CA GLY A 188 6.76 -21.14 -14.17
C GLY A 188 8.03 -20.30 -14.07
N PHE A 189 8.95 -20.49 -15.02
CA PHE A 189 10.19 -19.73 -15.10
C PHE A 189 10.37 -19.06 -16.46
N ILE A 190 11.16 -17.99 -16.48
CA ILE A 190 11.64 -17.31 -17.70
C ILE A 190 13.17 -17.23 -17.58
N GLN A 191 13.92 -17.67 -18.60
CA GLN A 191 15.36 -17.50 -18.58
C GLN A 191 15.72 -16.04 -18.85
N HIS A 192 16.70 -15.49 -18.13
CA HIS A 192 17.13 -14.12 -18.36
C HIS A 192 17.72 -13.91 -19.76
N ASN A 193 18.32 -14.96 -20.33
CA ASN A 193 18.81 -14.97 -21.70
C ASN A 193 17.67 -14.80 -22.73
N ASP A 194 16.42 -15.11 -22.36
CA ASP A 194 15.25 -14.88 -23.21
C ASP A 194 14.70 -13.46 -23.06
N ILE A 195 15.17 -12.68 -22.07
CA ILE A 195 14.72 -11.32 -21.78
C ILE A 195 15.69 -10.29 -22.39
N VAL A 196 16.99 -10.59 -22.36
CA VAL A 196 18.02 -9.72 -22.93
C VAL A 196 17.77 -9.48 -24.43
N GLY A 197 18.04 -8.27 -24.90
CA GLY A 197 17.82 -7.89 -26.31
C GLY A 197 16.36 -7.64 -26.68
N LYS A 198 15.39 -7.87 -25.77
CA LYS A 198 13.98 -7.54 -26.00
C LYS A 198 13.66 -6.10 -25.63
N ARG A 199 12.48 -5.64 -26.03
CA ARG A 199 11.96 -4.32 -25.67
C ARG A 199 11.36 -4.33 -24.27
N ALA A 200 11.48 -3.20 -23.56
CA ALA A 200 10.81 -3.02 -22.29
C ALA A 200 9.28 -2.90 -22.52
N GLY A 201 8.48 -3.61 -21.72
CA GLY A 201 7.02 -3.64 -21.86
C GLY A 201 6.49 -4.82 -22.68
N GLN A 202 7.34 -5.79 -23.04
CA GLN A 202 6.94 -6.98 -23.76
C GLN A 202 6.37 -8.06 -22.82
N PHE A 203 5.37 -8.80 -23.30
CA PHE A 203 4.88 -10.00 -22.64
C PHE A 203 5.74 -11.21 -23.02
N LEU A 204 6.17 -11.97 -22.03
CA LEU A 204 6.96 -13.18 -22.20
C LEU A 204 6.23 -14.37 -21.59
N LYS A 205 6.17 -15.47 -22.33
CA LYS A 205 5.58 -16.72 -21.85
C LYS A 205 6.55 -17.41 -20.90
N THR A 206 6.05 -17.87 -19.75
CA THR A 206 6.79 -18.77 -18.86
C THR A 206 6.85 -20.17 -19.46
N GLY A 207 7.68 -21.05 -18.89
CA GLY A 207 7.67 -22.48 -19.22
C GLY A 207 6.33 -23.20 -19.03
N ARG A 208 5.33 -22.58 -18.38
CA ARG A 208 3.95 -23.09 -18.25
C ARG A 208 2.95 -22.38 -19.19
N GLY A 209 3.43 -21.57 -20.13
CA GLY A 209 2.60 -20.83 -21.09
C GLY A 209 1.97 -19.54 -20.54
N VAL A 210 2.22 -19.16 -19.29
CA VAL A 210 1.65 -17.95 -18.67
C VAL A 210 2.37 -16.70 -19.19
N SER A 211 1.63 -15.71 -19.67
CA SER A 211 2.24 -14.45 -20.16
C SER A 211 2.50 -13.46 -19.02
N ILE A 212 3.76 -13.04 -18.87
CA ILE A 212 4.23 -12.08 -17.87
C ILE A 212 4.74 -10.82 -18.56
N LEU A 213 4.28 -9.65 -18.12
CA LEU A 213 4.80 -8.36 -18.59
C LEU A 213 6.17 -8.10 -17.96
N VAL A 214 7.19 -7.88 -18.77
CA VAL A 214 8.52 -7.47 -18.30
C VAL A 214 8.81 -6.04 -18.71
N ARG A 215 9.07 -5.18 -17.74
CA ARG A 215 9.34 -3.75 -17.96
C ARG A 215 10.43 -3.23 -17.04
N ARG A 216 10.99 -2.07 -17.36
CA ARG A 216 11.94 -1.38 -16.48
C ARG A 216 11.25 -0.92 -15.21
N ALA A 217 11.94 -1.04 -14.07
CA ALA A 217 11.43 -0.54 -12.81
C ALA A 217 11.28 0.99 -12.84
N SER A 218 10.14 1.51 -12.39
CA SER A 218 10.03 2.90 -11.97
C SER A 218 10.62 3.06 -10.56
N LEU A 219 10.84 4.30 -10.12
CA LEU A 219 11.28 4.52 -8.73
C LEU A 219 10.17 4.12 -7.73
N GLU A 220 8.92 4.31 -8.11
CA GLU A 220 7.77 3.84 -7.34
C GLU A 220 7.80 2.32 -7.16
N ASP A 221 8.02 1.56 -8.24
CA ASP A 221 8.16 0.11 -8.15
C ASP A 221 9.35 -0.29 -7.29
N TYR A 222 10.47 0.41 -7.44
CA TYR A 222 11.69 0.13 -6.69
C TYR A 222 11.46 0.27 -5.19
N VAL A 223 10.90 1.40 -4.77
CA VAL A 223 10.65 1.69 -3.35
C VAL A 223 9.67 0.69 -2.73
N LEU A 224 8.65 0.25 -3.49
CA LEU A 224 7.66 -0.73 -3.01
C LEU A 224 8.21 -2.16 -2.92
N LEU A 225 9.18 -2.52 -3.78
CA LEU A 225 9.66 -3.91 -3.94
C LEU A 225 11.09 -4.13 -3.42
N MET A 226 11.83 -3.09 -3.08
CA MET A 226 13.17 -3.20 -2.51
C MET A 226 13.15 -3.92 -1.16
N ARG A 227 14.32 -4.40 -0.72
CA ARG A 227 14.45 -4.95 0.64
C ARG A 227 14.21 -3.83 1.65
N ARG A 228 13.36 -4.08 2.63
CA ARG A 228 12.97 -3.12 3.67
C ARG A 228 13.39 -3.62 5.04
N GLY A 229 13.79 -2.70 5.91
CA GLY A 229 13.91 -2.95 7.35
C GLY A 229 12.63 -2.49 8.04
N PRO A 230 12.43 -1.18 8.20
CA PRO A 230 11.19 -0.60 8.71
C PRO A 230 10.12 -0.42 7.62
N ALA A 231 8.91 -0.05 8.06
CA ALA A 231 7.88 0.50 7.18
C ALA A 231 8.40 1.74 6.43
N ILE A 232 7.80 2.02 5.27
CA ILE A 232 8.22 3.12 4.38
C ILE A 232 7.12 4.17 4.28
N ALA A 233 7.50 5.43 4.06
CA ALA A 233 6.60 6.41 3.49
C ALA A 233 6.20 5.95 2.08
N TYR A 234 4.90 5.68 1.87
CA TYR A 234 4.39 5.24 0.58
C TYR A 234 4.52 6.34 -0.47
N PRO A 235 4.63 6.01 -1.77
CA PRO A 235 4.81 7.00 -2.83
C PRO A 235 3.76 8.13 -2.84
N LYS A 236 2.50 7.82 -2.52
CA LYS A 236 1.42 8.83 -2.41
C LYS A 236 1.72 9.88 -1.32
N ASP A 237 2.29 9.44 -0.20
CA ASP A 237 2.59 10.27 0.96
C ASP A 237 3.89 11.03 0.71
N ALA A 238 4.91 10.35 0.17
CA ALA A 238 6.18 10.96 -0.20
C ALA A 238 6.01 12.08 -1.24
N ALA A 239 5.20 11.85 -2.29
CA ALA A 239 4.87 12.87 -3.27
C ALA A 239 4.18 14.08 -2.62
N THR A 240 3.26 13.83 -1.69
CA THR A 240 2.54 14.89 -0.99
C THR A 240 3.46 15.68 -0.06
N MET A 241 4.36 15.01 0.65
CA MET A 241 5.37 15.67 1.50
C MET A 241 6.33 16.52 0.66
N LEU A 242 6.81 16.02 -0.48
CA LEU A 242 7.62 16.81 -1.41
C LEU A 242 6.90 18.08 -1.86
N MET A 243 5.61 17.98 -2.20
CA MET A 243 4.79 19.14 -2.54
C MET A 243 4.57 20.11 -1.37
N MET A 244 4.43 19.59 -0.14
CA MET A 244 4.34 20.46 1.05
C MET A 244 5.61 21.24 1.28
N MET A 245 6.75 20.57 1.11
CA MET A 245 8.09 21.12 1.33
C MET A 245 8.54 22.08 0.22
N ASP A 246 7.90 22.03 -0.94
CA ASP A 246 8.27 22.82 -2.13
C ASP A 246 9.73 22.59 -2.56
N VAL A 247 10.17 21.33 -2.54
CA VAL A 247 11.56 20.96 -2.87
C VAL A 247 11.80 21.06 -4.37
N THR A 248 12.85 21.78 -4.74
CA THR A 248 13.27 22.07 -6.11
C THR A 248 14.75 21.76 -6.33
N GLU A 249 15.20 21.78 -7.59
CA GLU A 249 16.60 21.53 -7.93
C GLU A 249 17.52 22.58 -7.28
N GLY A 250 18.56 22.13 -6.59
CA GLY A 250 19.51 22.99 -5.89
C GLY A 250 19.25 23.12 -4.39
N ASP A 251 18.08 22.70 -3.90
CA ASP A 251 17.78 22.78 -2.47
C ASP A 251 18.64 21.83 -1.65
N CYS A 252 18.97 22.25 -0.43
CA CYS A 252 19.48 21.35 0.59
C CYS A 252 18.39 20.98 1.59
N VAL A 253 18.12 19.69 1.72
CA VAL A 253 17.02 19.15 2.53
C VAL A 253 17.55 18.20 3.59
N LEU A 254 17.07 18.35 4.82
CA LEU A 254 17.33 17.38 5.88
C LEU A 254 16.26 16.29 5.86
N GLU A 255 16.67 15.05 5.97
CA GLU A 255 15.81 13.91 6.27
C GLU A 255 16.25 13.30 7.60
N SER A 256 15.30 12.90 8.45
CA SER A 256 15.60 12.07 9.61
C SER A 256 14.63 10.90 9.71
N GLY A 257 15.19 9.73 9.96
CA GLY A 257 14.50 8.45 9.78
C GLY A 257 14.70 7.91 8.37
N SER A 258 15.96 7.72 7.95
CA SER A 258 16.28 7.17 6.62
C SER A 258 15.56 5.84 6.37
N GLY A 259 15.42 5.02 7.40
CA GLY A 259 14.70 3.75 7.36
C GLY A 259 15.21 2.80 6.27
N SER A 260 14.43 2.62 5.21
CA SER A 260 14.84 1.82 4.04
C SER A 260 15.37 2.65 2.85
N GLY A 261 15.47 3.97 2.98
CA GLY A 261 15.90 4.90 1.93
C GLY A 261 14.82 5.29 0.93
N ALA A 262 13.54 5.05 1.27
CA ALA A 262 12.41 5.30 0.38
C ALA A 262 12.23 6.80 0.09
N MET A 263 12.06 7.60 1.15
CA MET A 263 11.94 9.05 1.06
C MET A 263 13.25 9.68 0.56
N SER A 264 14.42 9.19 1.02
CA SER A 264 15.75 9.63 0.55
C SER A 264 15.87 9.60 -0.98
N LEU A 265 15.38 8.55 -1.64
CA LEU A 265 15.42 8.44 -3.11
C LEU A 265 14.51 9.46 -3.81
N PHE A 266 13.34 9.75 -3.24
CA PHE A 266 12.44 10.77 -3.76
C PHE A 266 12.99 12.18 -3.57
N LEU A 267 13.56 12.47 -2.40
CA LEU A 267 14.27 13.73 -2.12
C LEU A 267 15.47 13.91 -3.05
N SER A 268 16.29 12.87 -3.21
CA SER A 268 17.44 12.84 -4.13
C SER A 268 17.04 13.18 -5.56
N ARG A 269 15.88 12.70 -6.03
CA ARG A 269 15.35 13.07 -7.35
C ARG A 269 14.95 14.55 -7.40
N ALA A 270 14.29 15.04 -6.36
CA ALA A 270 13.73 16.40 -6.33
C ALA A 270 14.81 17.48 -6.28
N VAL A 271 15.83 17.31 -5.43
CA VAL A 271 16.93 18.28 -5.29
C VAL A 271 17.90 18.28 -6.48
N GLY A 272 17.85 17.23 -7.31
CA GLY A 272 18.61 17.13 -8.54
C GLY A 272 20.13 17.14 -8.34
N SER A 273 20.87 17.43 -9.41
CA SER A 273 22.34 17.35 -9.42
C SER A 273 23.04 18.47 -8.63
N LYS A 274 22.34 19.58 -8.40
CA LYS A 274 22.87 20.79 -7.76
C LYS A 274 22.55 20.89 -6.27
N GLY A 275 21.60 20.09 -5.78
CA GLY A 275 21.16 20.12 -4.39
C GLY A 275 21.76 19.00 -3.54
N CYS A 276 21.38 18.97 -2.27
CA CYS A 276 21.83 17.97 -1.30
C CYS A 276 20.71 17.44 -0.42
N VAL A 277 20.81 16.18 -0.02
CA VAL A 277 19.99 15.58 1.02
C VAL A 277 20.92 15.08 2.11
N ILE A 278 20.67 15.50 3.34
CA ILE A 278 21.39 15.00 4.50
C ILE A 278 20.42 14.13 5.28
N SER A 279 20.72 12.84 5.35
CA SER A 279 19.83 11.82 5.90
C SER A 279 20.42 11.27 7.19
N VAL A 280 19.74 11.51 8.31
CA VAL A 280 20.18 11.10 9.65
C VAL A 280 19.35 9.91 10.12
N GLU A 281 20.04 8.82 10.51
CA GLU A 281 19.40 7.61 11.01
C GLU A 281 20.13 7.08 12.24
N ILE A 282 19.40 6.92 13.33
CA ILE A 282 19.95 6.47 14.61
C ILE A 282 20.32 4.98 14.58
N ARG A 283 19.53 4.16 13.87
CA ARG A 283 19.72 2.71 13.81
C ARG A 283 20.70 2.30 12.72
N GLU A 284 21.80 1.68 13.12
CA GLU A 284 22.88 1.29 12.19
C GLU A 284 22.42 0.29 11.11
N ASP A 285 21.52 -0.63 11.45
CA ASP A 285 20.96 -1.61 10.51
C ASP A 285 20.09 -0.95 9.43
N HIS A 286 19.28 0.04 9.83
CA HIS A 286 18.47 0.87 8.91
C HIS A 286 19.37 1.75 8.05
N HIS A 287 20.36 2.42 8.65
CA HIS A 287 21.33 3.24 7.93
C HIS A 287 22.03 2.42 6.82
N LYS A 288 22.57 1.24 7.16
CA LYS A 288 23.20 0.33 6.18
C LYS A 288 22.21 -0.08 5.10
N ARG A 289 20.94 -0.36 5.45
CA ARG A 289 19.90 -0.72 4.49
C ARG A 289 19.60 0.43 3.51
N ALA A 290 19.44 1.64 4.00
CA ALA A 290 19.17 2.83 3.19
C ALA A 290 20.31 3.09 2.19
N VAL A 291 21.56 3.04 2.65
CA VAL A 291 22.76 3.19 1.80
C VAL A 291 22.81 2.11 0.72
N LEU A 292 22.53 0.85 1.06
CA LEU A 292 22.52 -0.25 0.10
C LEU A 292 21.43 -0.09 -0.97
N ASN A 293 20.23 0.34 -0.57
CA ASN A 293 19.12 0.57 -1.50
C ASN A 293 19.40 1.79 -2.40
N TYR A 294 19.93 2.88 -1.83
CA TYR A 294 20.33 4.06 -2.59
C TYR A 294 21.36 3.71 -3.67
N ASN A 295 22.46 3.04 -3.28
CA ASN A 295 23.50 2.60 -4.21
C ASN A 295 22.99 1.53 -5.20
N GLY A 296 22.03 0.70 -4.79
CA GLY A 296 21.34 -0.24 -5.68
C GLY A 296 20.59 0.48 -6.80
N TRP A 297 19.81 1.52 -6.45
CA TRP A 297 19.10 2.34 -7.43
C TRP A 297 20.05 3.11 -8.35
N ARG A 298 21.11 3.74 -7.79
CA ARG A 298 22.10 4.48 -8.58
C ARG A 298 22.76 3.62 -9.65
N ARG A 299 23.20 2.41 -9.28
CA ARG A 299 23.77 1.44 -10.23
C ARG A 299 22.75 1.05 -11.30
N ALA A 300 21.53 0.73 -10.91
CA ALA A 300 20.46 0.37 -11.86
C ALA A 300 20.14 1.52 -12.83
N TRP A 301 20.14 2.77 -12.36
CA TRP A 301 19.91 3.95 -13.17
C TRP A 301 21.04 4.18 -14.18
N SER A 302 22.29 4.07 -13.75
CA SER A 302 23.47 4.20 -14.61
C SER A 302 23.45 3.19 -15.75
N VAL A 303 23.19 1.91 -15.46
CA VAL A 303 23.08 0.87 -16.50
C VAL A 303 21.95 1.19 -17.49
N ARG A 304 20.80 1.65 -16.99
CA ARG A 304 19.63 1.95 -17.82
C ARG A 304 19.84 3.14 -18.76
N ARG A 305 20.40 4.26 -18.27
CA ARG A 305 20.48 5.53 -19.01
C ARG A 305 21.86 5.83 -19.58
N GLY A 306 22.91 5.18 -19.09
CA GLY A 306 24.30 5.55 -19.37
C GLY A 306 24.74 6.85 -18.69
N GLU A 307 23.91 7.38 -17.79
CA GLU A 307 24.17 8.58 -17.00
C GLU A 307 24.04 8.20 -15.53
N GLU A 308 24.98 8.67 -14.71
CA GLU A 308 24.92 8.39 -13.28
C GLU A 308 23.79 9.14 -12.60
N TRP A 309 23.15 8.47 -11.65
CA TRP A 309 22.24 9.16 -10.74
C TRP A 309 23.06 10.05 -9.80
N PRO A 310 22.64 11.31 -9.55
CA PRO A 310 23.42 12.27 -8.77
C PRO A 310 23.73 11.73 -7.38
N ASP A 311 25.00 11.83 -6.97
CA ASP A 311 25.47 11.45 -5.63
C ASP A 311 25.20 12.56 -4.62
N ASN A 312 23.92 12.84 -4.39
CA ASN A 312 23.47 14.00 -3.65
C ASN A 312 22.88 13.65 -2.28
N VAL A 313 23.03 12.41 -1.79
CA VAL A 313 22.54 12.00 -0.47
C VAL A 313 23.70 11.62 0.44
N GLN A 314 23.82 12.31 1.58
CA GLN A 314 24.79 12.02 2.62
C GLN A 314 24.07 11.33 3.78
N PHE A 315 24.35 10.04 3.97
CA PHE A 315 23.80 9.26 5.06
C PHE A 315 24.71 9.35 6.29
N HIS A 316 24.14 9.67 7.44
CA HIS A 316 24.83 9.74 8.71
C HIS A 316 24.14 8.82 9.73
N ASN A 317 24.91 7.92 10.33
CA ASN A 317 24.43 7.15 11.47
C ASN A 317 24.60 7.97 12.76
N ALA A 318 23.55 8.68 13.16
CA ALA A 318 23.55 9.57 14.32
C ALA A 318 22.12 9.78 14.82
N ASP A 319 21.98 10.29 16.05
CA ASP A 319 20.71 10.76 16.57
C ASP A 319 20.53 12.25 16.24
N LEU A 320 19.47 12.59 15.51
CA LEU A 320 19.15 13.98 15.17
C LEU A 320 19.04 14.88 16.41
N CYS A 321 18.58 14.35 17.54
CA CYS A 321 18.46 15.12 18.78
C CYS A 321 19.81 15.64 19.30
N THR A 322 20.92 14.98 18.93
CA THR A 322 22.30 15.34 19.33
C THR A 322 23.17 15.77 18.14
N ALA A 323 22.61 15.82 16.94
CA ALA A 323 23.35 16.06 15.70
C ALA A 323 23.67 17.54 15.41
N SER A 324 23.43 18.49 16.32
CA SER A 324 23.77 19.91 16.08
C SER A 324 25.21 20.16 15.61
N PRO A 325 26.25 19.44 16.10
CA PRO A 325 27.60 19.57 15.55
C PRO A 325 27.72 19.11 14.10
N LEU A 326 26.99 18.04 13.72
CA LEU A 326 26.93 17.51 12.35
C LEU A 326 26.26 18.51 11.40
N LEU A 327 25.21 19.19 11.87
CA LEU A 327 24.45 20.17 11.10
C LEU A 327 25.09 21.57 11.09
N SER A 328 26.19 21.76 11.84
CA SER A 328 26.85 23.05 11.99
C SER A 328 27.34 23.59 10.64
N GLY A 329 27.06 24.87 10.38
CA GLY A 329 27.42 25.53 9.12
C GLY A 329 26.51 25.20 7.92
N GLN A 330 25.46 24.40 8.13
CA GLN A 330 24.50 24.05 7.09
C GLN A 330 23.15 24.73 7.31
N GLY A 331 22.54 25.17 6.20
CA GLY A 331 21.19 25.72 6.16
C GLY A 331 20.29 24.84 5.31
N PHE A 332 19.10 24.54 5.81
CA PHE A 332 18.14 23.66 5.15
C PHE A 332 16.93 24.43 4.62
N HIS A 333 16.60 24.19 3.36
CA HIS A 333 15.45 24.76 2.66
C HIS A 333 14.14 24.08 3.08
N ALA A 334 14.23 22.79 3.39
CA ALA A 334 13.15 22.00 3.96
C ALA A 334 13.70 20.88 4.84
N ALA A 335 12.81 20.26 5.63
CA ALA A 335 13.10 19.03 6.35
C ALA A 335 11.95 18.02 6.25
N ALA A 336 12.29 16.74 6.15
CA ALA A 336 11.37 15.61 6.21
C ALA A 336 11.68 14.76 7.45
N LEU A 337 10.71 14.58 8.34
CA LEU A 337 10.88 13.77 9.55
C LEU A 337 9.93 12.57 9.55
N ASP A 338 10.48 11.37 9.65
CA ASP A 338 9.76 10.11 9.86
C ASP A 338 10.29 9.45 11.13
N LEU A 339 9.86 9.98 12.28
CA LEU A 339 10.34 9.62 13.61
C LEU A 339 9.18 9.26 14.53
N ILE A 340 9.43 8.42 15.53
CA ILE A 340 8.41 8.06 16.55
C ILE A 340 8.01 9.28 17.39
N HIS A 341 9.00 10.09 17.79
CA HIS A 341 8.83 11.28 18.62
C HIS A 341 9.50 12.50 17.97
N PRO A 342 8.90 13.06 16.91
CA PRO A 342 9.52 14.14 16.14
C PRO A 342 9.73 15.42 16.96
N HIS A 343 8.88 15.69 17.95
CA HIS A 343 8.97 16.89 18.80
C HIS A 343 10.28 17.01 19.57
N LEU A 344 10.94 15.89 19.88
CA LEU A 344 12.24 15.87 20.57
C LEU A 344 13.39 16.34 19.67
N ALA A 345 13.27 16.12 18.35
CA ALA A 345 14.29 16.49 17.38
C ALA A 345 14.15 17.94 16.87
N LEU A 346 12.96 18.54 17.01
CA LEU A 346 12.69 19.89 16.52
C LEU A 346 13.60 20.98 17.15
N PRO A 347 13.94 20.97 18.46
CA PRO A 347 14.88 21.94 19.03
C PRO A 347 16.26 21.89 18.38
N ALA A 348 16.76 20.70 18.07
CA ALA A 348 18.06 20.51 17.42
C ALA A 348 18.02 20.95 15.94
N LEU A 349 16.90 20.74 15.25
CA LEU A 349 16.71 21.09 13.84
C LEU A 349 16.45 22.58 13.60
N THR A 350 15.60 23.19 14.42
CA THR A 350 15.05 24.54 14.18
C THR A 350 16.11 25.61 13.91
N PRO A 351 17.27 25.64 14.59
CA PRO A 351 18.35 26.61 14.30
C PRO A 351 18.89 26.52 12.87
N HIS A 352 18.89 25.34 12.26
CA HIS A 352 19.49 25.07 10.94
C HIS A 352 18.51 25.25 9.78
N LEU A 353 17.21 25.38 10.04
CA LEU A 353 16.21 25.66 9.01
C LEU A 353 16.26 27.12 8.56
N HIS A 354 16.14 27.39 7.26
CA HIS A 354 15.99 28.76 6.78
C HIS A 354 14.68 29.40 7.28
N PRO A 355 14.64 30.73 7.50
CA PRO A 355 13.39 31.43 7.75
C PRO A 355 12.35 31.11 6.67
N GLY A 356 11.13 30.74 7.07
CA GLY A 356 10.08 30.33 6.14
C GLY A 356 10.20 28.90 5.60
N ALA A 357 11.27 28.16 5.91
CA ALA A 357 11.42 26.76 5.51
C ALA A 357 10.30 25.87 6.06
N VAL A 358 9.98 24.81 5.32
CA VAL A 358 8.94 23.85 5.70
C VAL A 358 9.57 22.60 6.30
N CYS A 359 9.04 22.15 7.43
CA CYS A 359 9.29 20.84 7.99
C CYS A 359 8.03 19.97 7.82
N ALA A 360 8.11 18.95 6.96
CA ALA A 360 7.06 17.97 6.75
C ALA A 360 7.32 16.74 7.63
N ILE A 361 6.30 16.33 8.38
CA ILE A 361 6.41 15.25 9.36
C ILE A 361 5.42 14.14 8.99
N TYR A 362 5.92 12.91 8.94
CA TYR A 362 5.16 11.68 8.70
C TYR A 362 4.86 10.98 10.02
N LEU A 363 3.58 10.73 10.31
CA LEU A 363 3.14 10.09 11.56
C LEU A 363 2.17 8.93 11.26
N ALA A 364 2.69 7.70 11.33
CA ALA A 364 2.01 6.51 10.83
C ALA A 364 0.91 5.93 11.74
N ASN A 365 1.07 6.03 13.05
CA ASN A 365 0.37 5.09 13.94
C ASN A 365 -0.91 5.67 14.55
N SER A 366 -0.95 6.98 14.83
CA SER A 366 -2.09 7.56 15.55
C SER A 366 -2.14 9.07 15.47
N ILE A 367 -3.37 9.60 15.47
CA ILE A 367 -3.65 11.03 15.67
C ILE A 367 -3.09 11.54 17.01
N THR A 368 -2.89 10.67 18.00
CA THR A 368 -2.28 11.04 19.28
C THR A 368 -0.85 11.53 19.10
N GLN A 369 -0.07 10.98 18.16
CA GLN A 369 1.29 11.48 17.88
C GLN A 369 1.26 12.90 17.31
N VAL A 370 0.20 13.27 16.58
CA VAL A 370 -0.02 14.64 16.10
C VAL A 370 -0.30 15.56 17.29
N THR A 371 -1.16 15.13 18.22
CA THR A 371 -1.41 15.87 19.46
C THR A 371 -0.13 16.07 20.27
N ASP A 372 0.68 15.04 20.45
CA ASP A 372 1.96 15.11 21.18
C ASP A 372 2.94 16.05 20.48
N LEU A 373 2.97 16.04 19.14
CA LEU A 373 3.77 16.97 18.34
C LEU A 373 3.35 18.43 18.60
N LEU A 374 2.06 18.72 18.53
CA LEU A 374 1.53 20.08 18.75
C LEU A 374 1.74 20.55 20.20
N GLU A 375 1.57 19.66 21.16
CA GLU A 375 1.83 19.96 22.57
C GLU A 375 3.32 20.19 22.83
N GLY A 376 4.19 19.42 22.18
CA GLY A 376 5.64 19.64 22.20
C GLY A 376 6.02 21.01 21.63
N LEU A 377 5.45 21.40 20.49
CA LEU A 377 5.66 22.74 19.92
C LEU A 377 5.25 23.86 20.89
N ARG A 378 4.09 23.71 21.54
CA ARG A 378 3.55 24.67 22.51
C ARG A 378 4.43 24.77 23.76
N CYS A 379 4.88 23.64 24.30
CA CYS A 379 5.71 23.60 25.51
C CYS A 379 7.14 24.11 25.29
N LEU A 380 7.70 23.88 24.10
CA LEU A 380 9.07 24.27 23.75
C LEU A 380 9.15 25.68 23.15
N GLU A 381 8.02 26.36 22.97
CA GLU A 381 7.91 27.71 22.38
C GLU A 381 8.71 27.87 21.07
N LEU A 382 8.73 26.80 20.26
CA LEU A 382 9.51 26.80 19.02
C LEU A 382 8.86 27.73 17.99
N PRO A 383 9.65 28.46 17.17
CA PRO A 383 9.15 29.34 16.11
C PRO A 383 8.66 28.53 14.89
N LEU A 384 7.78 27.56 15.12
CA LEU A 384 7.21 26.68 14.11
C LEU A 384 5.68 26.80 14.13
N LEU A 385 5.10 27.23 13.01
CA LEU A 385 3.66 27.28 12.82
C LEU A 385 3.17 26.01 12.13
N CYS A 386 2.20 25.33 12.72
CA CYS A 386 1.49 24.25 12.05
C CYS A 386 0.51 24.82 11.02
N GLU A 387 0.82 24.70 9.74
CA GLU A 387 -0.04 25.18 8.65
C GLU A 387 -1.17 24.22 8.34
N ARG A 388 -0.88 22.91 8.38
CA ARG A 388 -1.80 21.88 7.89
C ARG A 388 -1.48 20.51 8.49
N ILE A 389 -2.54 19.73 8.70
CA ILE A 389 -2.48 18.29 8.99
C ILE A 389 -3.43 17.63 8.00
N ILE A 390 -2.95 16.67 7.22
CA ILE A 390 -3.79 15.94 6.26
C ILE A 390 -3.53 14.44 6.28
N GLU A 391 -4.47 13.71 5.72
CA GLU A 391 -4.32 12.34 5.26
C GLU A 391 -4.57 12.31 3.74
N VAL A 392 -3.87 11.43 3.02
CA VAL A 392 -3.99 11.31 1.56
C VAL A 392 -4.60 9.95 1.18
N PRO A 393 -5.93 9.86 0.99
CA PRO A 393 -6.55 8.64 0.49
C PRO A 393 -6.32 8.49 -1.02
N VAL A 394 -5.91 7.30 -1.45
CA VAL A 394 -5.86 6.92 -2.88
C VAL A 394 -6.82 5.77 -3.07
N ARG A 395 -7.72 5.90 -4.06
CA ARG A 395 -8.73 4.89 -4.36
C ARG A 395 -8.57 4.34 -5.76
N ASP A 396 -8.27 3.06 -5.85
CA ASP A 396 -8.15 2.36 -7.13
C ASP A 396 -9.53 2.09 -7.73
N TRP A 397 -9.65 2.24 -9.04
CA TRP A 397 -10.89 1.98 -9.78
C TRP A 397 -10.69 0.83 -10.77
N THR A 398 -11.67 -0.07 -10.81
CA THR A 398 -11.79 -1.06 -11.87
C THR A 398 -12.72 -0.52 -12.93
N VAL A 399 -12.18 -0.28 -14.12
CA VAL A 399 -12.95 0.08 -15.32
C VAL A 399 -12.81 -1.03 -16.33
N ALA A 400 -13.93 -1.61 -16.75
CA ALA A 400 -13.94 -2.72 -17.70
C ALA A 400 -15.14 -2.68 -18.64
N PRO A 401 -14.99 -3.11 -19.91
CA PRO A 401 -16.13 -3.34 -20.77
C PRO A 401 -17.03 -4.39 -20.14
N ALA A 402 -18.34 -4.19 -20.25
CA ALA A 402 -19.31 -5.18 -19.83
C ALA A 402 -19.25 -6.37 -20.77
N LEU A 403 -19.07 -7.55 -20.19
CA LEU A 403 -19.03 -8.82 -20.90
C LEU A 403 -20.25 -9.65 -20.54
N GLN A 404 -20.79 -10.36 -21.52
CA GLN A 404 -21.77 -11.41 -21.35
C GLN A 404 -21.12 -12.69 -20.77
N LYS A 405 -21.93 -13.68 -20.37
CA LYS A 405 -21.42 -14.93 -19.78
C LYS A 405 -20.54 -15.75 -20.73
N ASP A 406 -20.77 -15.59 -22.03
CA ASP A 406 -20.00 -16.19 -23.12
C ASP A 406 -18.68 -15.44 -23.42
N GLY A 407 -18.40 -14.33 -22.72
CA GLY A 407 -17.24 -13.48 -22.95
C GLY A 407 -17.39 -12.47 -24.09
N SER A 408 -18.54 -12.41 -24.76
CA SER A 408 -18.83 -11.39 -25.78
C SER A 408 -19.13 -10.03 -25.15
N TYR A 409 -18.88 -8.94 -25.88
CA TYR A 409 -19.19 -7.60 -25.40
C TYR A 409 -20.70 -7.37 -25.33
N CYS A 410 -21.16 -6.73 -24.25
CA CYS A 410 -22.50 -6.17 -24.22
C CYS A 410 -22.61 -5.02 -25.23
N ILE A 411 -23.80 -4.77 -25.74
CA ILE A 411 -24.05 -3.66 -26.69
C ILE A 411 -24.98 -2.66 -26.04
N ARG A 412 -24.66 -1.39 -26.21
CA ARG A 412 -25.50 -0.29 -25.74
C ARG A 412 -26.82 -0.30 -26.51
N LYS A 413 -27.93 -0.60 -25.82
CA LYS A 413 -29.26 -0.42 -26.39
C LYS A 413 -29.61 1.08 -26.39
N PRO A 414 -30.16 1.63 -27.49
CA PRO A 414 -30.69 2.99 -27.48
C PRO A 414 -31.83 3.10 -26.45
N PRO A 415 -32.01 4.27 -25.82
CA PRO A 415 -33.14 4.48 -24.93
C PRO A 415 -34.45 4.32 -25.72
N VAL A 416 -35.34 3.45 -25.25
CA VAL A 416 -36.67 3.28 -25.84
C VAL A 416 -37.49 4.53 -25.54
N LEU A 417 -37.93 5.23 -26.57
CA LEU A 417 -38.84 6.37 -26.43
C LEU A 417 -40.26 5.84 -26.11
N PRO A 418 -41.02 6.49 -25.20
CA PRO A 418 -42.36 6.05 -24.87
C PRO A 418 -43.28 6.25 -26.09
N GLY A 419 -43.64 5.16 -26.75
CA GLY A 419 -44.50 5.15 -27.95
C GLY A 419 -44.31 3.95 -28.89
N ASP A 420 -43.15 3.29 -28.85
CA ASP A 420 -42.84 2.13 -29.72
C ASP A 420 -42.94 0.79 -28.97
N GLU A 421 -44.12 0.48 -28.42
CA GLU A 421 -44.40 -0.84 -27.82
C GLU A 421 -44.56 -1.96 -28.86
N GLN A 422 -44.48 -1.66 -30.16
CA GLN A 422 -44.60 -2.64 -31.25
C GLN A 422 -43.26 -3.03 -31.89
N ALA A 423 -42.14 -2.45 -31.46
CA ALA A 423 -40.82 -2.75 -32.01
C ALA A 423 -40.05 -3.87 -31.28
N GLU A 424 -40.57 -4.40 -30.16
CA GLU A 424 -39.91 -5.49 -29.41
C GLU A 424 -39.94 -6.85 -30.13
N ALA A 425 -40.90 -7.08 -31.03
CA ALA A 425 -41.06 -8.36 -31.72
C ALA A 425 -40.21 -8.51 -33.01
N ALA A 426 -39.68 -7.41 -33.57
CA ALA A 426 -38.99 -7.44 -34.87
C ALA A 426 -37.45 -7.49 -34.78
N VAL A 427 -36.85 -7.24 -33.61
CA VAL A 427 -35.39 -7.25 -33.45
C VAL A 427 -34.85 -8.64 -33.07
N VAL A 428 -35.74 -9.61 -32.79
CA VAL A 428 -35.35 -11.01 -32.49
C VAL A 428 -34.99 -11.80 -33.76
N THR A 429 -35.27 -11.29 -34.96
CA THR A 429 -35.07 -12.00 -36.24
C THR A 429 -34.05 -11.37 -37.19
N SER A 430 -33.14 -10.53 -36.70
CA SER A 430 -31.91 -10.22 -37.43
C SER A 430 -30.69 -10.81 -36.71
N ASN A 431 -30.62 -12.14 -36.69
CA ASN A 431 -29.34 -12.84 -36.71
C ASN A 431 -28.63 -12.50 -38.03
N GLN A 432 -28.15 -11.26 -38.16
CA GLN A 432 -27.06 -11.00 -39.09
C GLN A 432 -25.85 -11.72 -38.50
N GLU A 433 -25.42 -12.76 -39.20
CA GLU A 433 -24.11 -13.38 -39.06
C GLU A 433 -23.07 -12.27 -38.85
N ARG A 434 -22.68 -12.05 -37.60
CA ARG A 434 -21.55 -11.18 -37.33
C ARG A 434 -20.33 -11.96 -37.70
N THR A 435 -19.72 -11.52 -38.78
CA THR A 435 -18.31 -11.75 -39.08
C THR A 435 -17.52 -11.69 -37.78
N THR A 436 -17.06 -12.87 -37.36
CA THR A 436 -16.12 -13.10 -36.26
C THR A 436 -14.84 -12.36 -36.60
N GLY A 437 -14.72 -11.08 -36.25
CA GLY A 437 -13.51 -10.30 -36.54
C GLY A 437 -13.63 -8.78 -36.54
N SER A 438 -14.82 -8.20 -36.65
CA SER A 438 -14.93 -6.72 -36.61
C SER A 438 -14.83 -6.21 -35.16
N ARG A 439 -13.84 -5.35 -34.90
CA ARG A 439 -13.74 -4.63 -33.61
C ARG A 439 -15.00 -3.80 -33.40
N PRO A 440 -15.59 -3.79 -32.18
CA PRO A 440 -16.79 -3.01 -31.92
C PRO A 440 -16.53 -1.52 -32.13
N ASP A 441 -17.52 -0.83 -32.71
CA ASP A 441 -17.44 0.62 -32.96
C ASP A 441 -17.25 1.40 -31.66
N PHE A 442 -16.59 2.55 -31.75
CA PHE A 442 -16.38 3.43 -30.61
C PHE A 442 -17.72 3.83 -29.97
N GLY A 443 -17.87 3.60 -28.66
CA GLY A 443 -19.07 3.92 -27.88
C GLY A 443 -20.18 2.86 -27.91
N SER A 444 -20.01 1.77 -28.66
CA SER A 444 -20.99 0.66 -28.72
C SER A 444 -20.97 -0.26 -27.50
N VAL A 445 -19.81 -0.42 -26.85
CA VAL A 445 -19.63 -1.28 -25.67
C VAL A 445 -19.85 -0.48 -24.38
N PRO A 446 -20.80 -0.86 -23.51
CA PRO A 446 -20.94 -0.22 -22.20
C PRO A 446 -19.80 -0.66 -21.28
N TYR A 447 -19.40 0.24 -20.37
CA TYR A 447 -18.35 -0.02 -19.39
C TYR A 447 -18.92 -0.05 -17.98
N ILE A 448 -18.38 -0.95 -17.16
CA ILE A 448 -18.59 -1.01 -15.73
C ILE A 448 -17.42 -0.27 -15.08
N ALA A 449 -17.72 0.75 -14.27
CA ALA A 449 -16.75 1.49 -13.48
C ALA A 449 -17.14 1.42 -12.01
N ARG A 450 -16.25 0.89 -11.17
CA ARG A 450 -16.44 0.82 -9.72
C ARG A 450 -15.11 0.90 -8.97
N PRO A 451 -15.10 1.33 -7.70
CA PRO A 451 -13.92 1.18 -6.85
C PRO A 451 -13.45 -0.29 -6.82
N HIS A 452 -12.14 -0.49 -6.85
CA HIS A 452 -11.55 -1.80 -6.63
C HIS A 452 -11.94 -2.31 -5.22
N PRO A 453 -12.25 -3.60 -5.04
CA PRO A 453 -12.73 -4.09 -3.74
C PRO A 453 -11.64 -4.05 -2.65
N GLU A 454 -10.38 -4.20 -3.05
CA GLU A 454 -9.23 -4.02 -2.15
C GLU A 454 -8.73 -2.59 -2.32
N GLN A 455 -8.62 -1.87 -1.21
CA GLN A 455 -8.13 -0.50 -1.16
C GLN A 455 -7.03 -0.40 -0.12
N MET A 456 -6.06 0.47 -0.35
CA MET A 456 -5.04 0.77 0.65
C MET A 456 -5.70 1.43 1.86
N SER A 457 -5.37 0.93 3.05
CA SER A 457 -5.83 1.51 4.31
C SER A 457 -5.03 2.77 4.66
N HIS A 458 -5.35 3.37 5.81
CA HIS A 458 -4.57 4.46 6.39
C HIS A 458 -3.07 4.13 6.40
N THR A 459 -2.26 5.13 6.07
CA THR A 459 -0.79 5.02 6.11
C THR A 459 -0.22 5.96 7.17
N ALA A 460 -0.56 7.24 7.12
CA ALA A 460 -0.11 8.26 8.06
C ALA A 460 -0.91 9.56 7.98
N PHE A 461 -0.75 10.36 9.03
CA PHE A 461 -0.99 11.81 8.98
C PHE A 461 0.28 12.53 8.54
N LEU A 462 0.12 13.50 7.66
CA LEU A 462 1.18 14.38 7.17
C LEU A 462 0.99 15.77 7.77
N VAL A 463 1.97 16.21 8.56
CA VAL A 463 1.93 17.51 9.23
C VAL A 463 2.90 18.46 8.55
N LYS A 464 2.42 19.65 8.20
CA LYS A 464 3.20 20.71 7.59
C LYS A 464 3.48 21.81 8.61
N LEU A 465 4.73 21.92 9.04
CA LEU A 465 5.21 23.00 9.89
C LEU A 465 6.00 24.01 9.06
N ARG A 466 5.86 25.31 9.35
CA ARG A 466 6.69 26.37 8.75
C ARG A 466 7.48 27.10 9.83
N LYS A 467 8.78 27.32 9.59
CA LYS A 467 9.59 28.19 10.44
C LYS A 467 9.17 29.64 10.30
N CYS A 468 8.74 30.24 11.40
CA CYS A 468 8.43 31.66 11.50
C CYS A 468 9.67 32.44 11.95
N VAL A 469 9.71 33.73 11.62
CA VAL A 469 10.60 34.69 12.28
C VAL A 469 9.74 35.41 13.30
N LEU A 470 10.09 35.28 14.58
CA LEU A 470 9.42 35.96 15.70
C LEU A 470 10.12 37.29 16.00
#